data_AF-A0A3N4JSG1-F1
#
_entry.id   AF-A0A3N4JSG1-F1
#
_cell.length_a   1.000
_cell.length_b   1.000
_cell.length_c   1.000
_cell.angle_alpha   90.00
_cell.angle_beta   90.00
_cell.angle_gamma   90.00
#
_symmetry.space_group_name_H-M   'P 1'
#
loop_
_entity.id
_entity.type
_entity.pdbx_description
1 polymer ?
#
loop_
_entity_poly.entity_id
_entity_poly.type
_entity_poly.pdbx_seq_one_letter_code
_entity_poly.pdbx_strand_id
1 'polypeptide(L)'
;MDLDLLEEEEWRNMFRFTRTEIEELVIALQLPAIIRADNHIIEDSRTGLCMLLARLAYPNRLSNLAMKFGWSIEHISRISTTIQSFLHSKWKHLLEWDVIRLTPEKLAQYTHAIERKGTPIGTVWGFIDRTIHAIAQPSHRQ
;
A
#
# COMPACT_ATOMS: atom_id res chain seq x y z
N MET A 1 -4.13 -12.98 17.72
CA MET A 1 -2.69 -13.21 17.89
C MET A 1 -2.09 -11.96 18.49
N ASP A 2 -1.18 -12.09 19.45
CA ASP A 2 -0.44 -10.94 19.97
C ASP A 2 0.67 -10.56 18.98
N LEU A 3 0.63 -9.33 18.46
CA LEU A 3 1.62 -8.83 17.50
C LEU A 3 3.00 -8.65 18.14
N ASP A 4 3.06 -8.49 19.46
CA ASP A 4 4.30 -8.27 20.19
C ASP A 4 5.16 -9.55 20.30
N LEU A 5 4.62 -10.71 19.89
CA LEU A 5 5.33 -11.99 19.82
C LEU A 5 6.04 -12.24 18.47
N LEU A 6 5.80 -11.40 17.46
CA LEU A 6 6.38 -11.58 16.13
C LEU A 6 7.84 -11.11 16.09
N GLU A 7 8.70 -11.87 15.44
CA GLU A 7 10.09 -11.48 15.17
C GLU A 7 10.17 -10.42 14.06
N GLU A 8 11.26 -9.63 14.01
CA GLU A 8 11.43 -8.56 13.02
C GLU A 8 11.33 -9.05 11.56
N GLU A 9 11.80 -10.26 11.28
CA GLU A 9 11.67 -10.87 9.95
C GLU A 9 10.20 -11.17 9.60
N GLU A 10 9.40 -11.61 10.58
CA GLU A 10 7.98 -11.83 10.42
C GLU A 10 7.22 -10.53 10.18
N TRP A 11 7.56 -9.45 10.91
CA TRP A 11 7.01 -8.12 10.67
C TRP A 11 7.20 -7.67 9.21
N ARG A 12 8.43 -7.77 8.71
CA ARG A 12 8.73 -7.43 7.31
C ARG A 12 8.00 -8.32 6.31
N ASN A 13 7.94 -9.62 6.56
CA ASN A 13 7.26 -10.56 5.68
C ASN A 13 5.75 -10.35 5.64
N MET A 14 5.14 -9.99 6.76
CA MET A 14 3.69 -9.84 6.89
C MET A 14 3.19 -8.45 6.48
N PHE A 15 3.93 -7.39 6.83
CA PHE A 15 3.47 -6.01 6.68
C PHE A 15 4.33 -5.15 5.76
N ARG A 16 5.49 -5.65 5.32
CA ARG A 16 6.54 -4.92 4.56
C ARG A 16 7.30 -3.86 5.34
N PHE A 17 7.07 -3.77 6.65
CA PHE A 17 7.69 -2.82 7.55
C PHE A 17 8.11 -3.53 8.83
N THR A 18 9.15 -3.02 9.48
CA THR A 18 9.54 -3.39 10.85
C THR A 18 8.51 -2.86 11.85
N ARG A 19 8.58 -3.34 13.09
CA ARG A 19 7.73 -2.83 14.17
C ARG A 19 7.91 -1.33 14.36
N THR A 20 9.15 -0.86 14.46
CA THR A 20 9.47 0.56 14.65
C THR A 20 8.94 1.43 13.52
N GLU A 21 9.11 1.02 12.27
CA GLU A 21 8.61 1.75 11.11
C GLU A 21 7.07 1.85 11.12
N ILE A 22 6.36 0.85 11.64
CA ILE A 22 4.90 0.91 11.78
C ILE A 22 4.49 1.94 12.83
N GLU A 23 5.18 2.03 13.96
CA GLU A 23 4.92 3.07 14.96
C GLU A 23 5.18 4.46 14.37
N GLU A 24 6.26 4.63 13.60
CA GLU A 24 6.56 5.86 12.88
C GLU A 24 5.47 6.19 11.84
N LEU A 25 4.99 5.19 11.11
CA LEU A 25 3.90 5.36 10.14
C LEU A 25 2.59 5.77 10.81
N VAL A 26 2.25 5.23 11.98
CA VAL A 26 1.06 5.65 12.74
C VAL A 26 1.11 7.16 13.00
N ILE A 27 2.28 7.67 13.39
CA ILE A 27 2.51 9.10 13.66
C ILE A 27 2.48 9.91 12.35
N ALA A 28 3.23 9.48 11.33
CA ALA A 28 3.35 10.19 10.06
C ALA A 28 2.02 10.28 9.30
N LEU A 29 1.24 9.20 9.30
CA LEU A 29 -0.10 9.15 8.71
C LEU A 29 -1.15 9.84 9.59
N GLN A 30 -0.78 10.24 10.81
CA GLN A 30 -1.60 10.91 11.79
C GLN A 30 -2.90 10.15 12.07
N LEU A 31 -2.77 8.84 12.31
CA LEU A 31 -3.90 7.99 12.67
C LEU A 31 -4.41 8.37 14.07
N PRO A 32 -5.72 8.34 14.31
CA PRO A 32 -6.24 8.52 15.65
C PRO A 32 -5.85 7.30 16.51
N ALA A 33 -5.57 7.53 17.79
CA ALA A 33 -5.14 6.46 18.72
C ALA A 33 -6.10 5.26 18.76
N ILE A 34 -7.39 5.50 18.49
CA ILE A 34 -8.43 4.49 18.41
C ILE A 34 -9.14 4.62 17.07
N ILE A 35 -9.20 3.51 16.33
CA ILE A 35 -10.00 3.37 15.12
C ILE A 35 -11.37 2.83 15.52
N ARG A 36 -12.43 3.54 15.15
CA ARG A 36 -13.82 3.10 15.38
C ARG A 36 -14.50 2.88 14.04
N ALA A 37 -14.91 1.65 13.78
CA ALA A 37 -15.74 1.31 12.62
C ALA A 37 -17.22 1.62 12.88
N ASP A 38 -18.02 1.52 11.83
CA ASP A 38 -19.46 1.82 11.81
C ASP A 38 -20.33 0.87 12.65
N ASN A 39 -19.81 -0.29 13.02
CA ASN A 39 -20.52 -1.34 13.75
C ASN A 39 -19.99 -1.55 15.18
N HIS A 40 -19.50 -0.49 15.82
CA HIS A 40 -18.89 -0.54 17.17
C HIS A 40 -17.63 -1.40 17.30
N ILE A 41 -17.07 -1.90 16.20
CA ILE A 41 -15.74 -2.51 16.21
C ILE A 41 -14.71 -1.43 16.47
N ILE A 42 -13.83 -1.69 17.44
CA ILE A 42 -12.81 -0.77 17.90
C ILE A 42 -11.48 -1.49 17.86
N GLU A 43 -10.46 -0.81 17.35
CA GLU A 43 -9.09 -1.32 17.34
C GLU A 43 -8.12 -0.16 17.60
N ASP A 44 -6.95 -0.46 18.17
CA ASP A 44 -5.89 0.54 18.29
C ASP A 44 -5.27 0.88 16.92
N SER A 45 -4.63 2.04 16.81
CA SER A 45 -4.07 2.52 15.55
C SER A 45 -3.01 1.60 14.94
N ARG A 46 -2.17 0.99 15.78
CA ARG A 46 -1.06 0.12 15.35
C ARG A 46 -1.62 -1.18 14.79
N THR A 47 -2.45 -1.88 15.55
CA THR A 47 -3.08 -3.14 15.12
C THR A 47 -3.96 -2.93 13.89
N GLY A 48 -4.74 -1.85 13.88
CA GLY A 48 -5.56 -1.49 12.73
C GLY A 48 -4.73 -1.23 11.48
N LEU A 49 -3.62 -0.49 11.60
CA LEU A 49 -2.69 -0.25 10.48
C LEU A 49 -2.10 -1.57 9.98
N CYS A 50 -1.70 -2.48 10.88
CA CYS A 50 -1.23 -3.82 10.51
C CYS A 50 -2.28 -4.61 9.71
N MET A 51 -3.57 -4.55 10.08
CA MET A 51 -4.63 -5.19 9.30
C MET A 51 -4.70 -4.65 7.87
N LEU A 52 -4.62 -3.32 7.70
CA LEU A 52 -4.60 -2.70 6.38
C LEU A 52 -3.34 -3.09 5.59
N LEU A 53 -2.17 -3.01 6.20
CA LEU A 53 -0.89 -3.35 5.56
C LEU A 53 -0.86 -4.82 5.13
N ALA A 54 -1.33 -5.75 5.96
CA ALA A 54 -1.40 -7.16 5.60
C ALA A 54 -2.29 -7.42 4.37
N ARG A 55 -3.34 -6.60 4.17
CA ARG A 55 -4.20 -6.66 2.97
C ARG A 55 -3.53 -6.05 1.74
N LEU A 56 -2.70 -5.03 1.91
CA LEU A 56 -2.01 -4.34 0.81
C LEU A 56 -0.71 -5.05 0.41
N ALA A 57 -0.08 -5.79 1.31
CA ALA A 57 1.20 -6.47 1.10
C ALA A 57 1.15 -7.57 0.03
N TYR A 58 -0.02 -8.21 -0.14
CA TYR A 58 -0.26 -9.21 -1.18
C TYR A 58 -1.78 -9.45 -1.37
N PRO A 59 -2.26 -9.76 -2.59
CA PRO A 59 -3.65 -10.14 -2.84
C PRO A 59 -4.03 -11.40 -2.05
N ASN A 60 -4.64 -11.23 -0.88
CA ASN A 60 -5.02 -12.30 0.02
C ASN A 60 -6.52 -12.30 0.28
N ARG A 61 -7.11 -13.50 0.39
CA ARG A 61 -8.47 -13.65 0.89
C ARG A 61 -8.51 -13.25 2.37
N LEU A 62 -9.61 -12.62 2.81
CA LEU A 62 -9.78 -12.26 4.22
C LEU A 62 -9.76 -13.49 5.14
N SER A 63 -10.27 -14.64 4.68
CA SER A 63 -10.20 -15.91 5.40
C SER A 63 -8.77 -16.33 5.71
N ASN A 64 -7.81 -16.06 4.83
CA ASN A 64 -6.41 -16.43 5.03
C ASN A 64 -5.78 -15.55 6.10
N LEU A 65 -6.08 -14.25 6.08
CA LEU A 65 -5.65 -13.32 7.13
C LEU A 65 -6.28 -13.67 8.47
N ALA A 66 -7.57 -14.00 8.48
CA ALA A 66 -8.27 -14.44 9.69
C ALA A 66 -7.63 -15.71 10.29
N MET A 67 -7.34 -16.71 9.46
CA MET A 67 -6.67 -17.93 9.89
C MET A 67 -5.25 -17.66 10.41
N LYS A 68 -4.52 -16.76 9.77
CA LYS A 68 -3.13 -16.44 10.11
C LYS A 68 -3.00 -15.64 11.41
N PHE A 69 -3.83 -14.62 11.59
CA PHE A 69 -3.73 -13.68 12.71
C PHE A 69 -4.74 -13.96 13.84
N GLY A 70 -5.72 -14.83 13.60
CA GLY A 70 -6.83 -15.11 14.53
C GLY A 70 -7.84 -13.97 14.64
N TRP A 71 -7.77 -12.94 13.78
CA TRP A 71 -8.78 -11.88 13.71
C TRP A 71 -10.03 -12.40 13.00
N SER A 72 -11.22 -11.91 13.39
CA SER A 72 -12.43 -12.23 12.62
C SER A 72 -12.41 -11.54 11.25
N ILE A 73 -12.99 -12.19 10.25
CA ILE A 73 -13.07 -11.65 8.88
C ILE A 73 -13.74 -10.27 8.87
N GLU A 74 -14.79 -10.12 9.66
CA GLU A 74 -15.53 -8.87 9.81
C GLU A 74 -14.65 -7.76 10.40
N HIS A 75 -13.87 -8.08 11.44
CA HIS A 75 -12.98 -7.14 12.10
C HIS A 75 -11.92 -6.62 11.10
N ILE A 76 -11.24 -7.53 10.40
CA ILE A 76 -10.25 -7.16 9.37
C ILE A 76 -10.89 -6.29 8.29
N SER A 77 -12.07 -6.69 7.81
CA SER A 77 -12.76 -5.96 6.74
C SER A 77 -13.07 -4.52 7.16
N ARG A 78 -13.71 -4.37 8.31
CA ARG A 78 -14.21 -3.08 8.80
C ARG A 78 -13.09 -2.13 9.18
N ILE A 79 -12.10 -2.60 9.94
CA ILE A 79 -10.99 -1.74 10.37
C ILE A 79 -10.13 -1.32 9.18
N SER A 80 -9.76 -2.25 8.29
CA SER A 80 -8.96 -1.90 7.10
C SER A 80 -9.68 -0.91 6.19
N THR A 81 -10.99 -1.09 5.95
CA THR A 81 -11.77 -0.14 5.14
C THR A 81 -11.90 1.23 5.81
N THR A 82 -12.06 1.26 7.14
CA THR A 82 -12.13 2.51 7.91
C THR A 82 -10.82 3.30 7.80
N ILE A 83 -9.67 2.64 8.00
CA ILE A 83 -8.36 3.28 7.87
C ILE A 83 -8.09 3.70 6.43
N GLN A 84 -8.40 2.85 5.45
CA GLN A 84 -8.23 3.21 4.04
C GLN A 84 -9.05 4.47 3.68
N SER A 85 -10.30 4.55 4.14
CA SER A 85 -11.16 5.71 3.91
C SER A 85 -10.61 6.96 4.61
N PHE A 86 -10.14 6.81 5.85
CA PHE A 86 -9.47 7.88 6.60
C PHE A 86 -8.25 8.41 5.83
N LEU A 87 -7.34 7.53 5.45
CA LEU A 87 -6.11 7.88 4.73
C LEU A 87 -6.42 8.54 3.39
N HIS A 88 -7.36 7.99 2.63
CA HIS A 88 -7.77 8.59 1.36
C HIS A 88 -8.36 9.98 1.57
N SER A 89 -9.27 10.16 2.54
CA SER A 89 -9.88 11.46 2.80
C SER A 89 -8.85 12.54 3.14
N LYS A 90 -7.82 12.17 3.91
CA LYS A 90 -6.78 13.08 4.40
C LYS A 90 -5.67 13.32 3.40
N TRP A 91 -5.20 12.28 2.72
CA TRP A 91 -3.96 12.28 1.95
C TRP A 91 -4.15 12.12 0.44
N LYS A 92 -5.39 12.01 -0.09
CA LYS A 92 -5.62 11.88 -1.55
C LYS A 92 -4.97 13.00 -2.37
N HIS A 93 -4.85 14.19 -1.83
CA HIS A 93 -4.21 15.33 -2.49
C HIS A 93 -2.72 15.08 -2.81
N LEU A 94 -2.06 14.16 -2.09
CA LEU A 94 -0.70 13.70 -2.39
C LEU A 94 -0.65 12.61 -3.47
N LEU A 95 -1.76 11.91 -3.68
CA LEU A 95 -1.92 10.88 -4.73
C LEU A 95 -2.46 11.48 -6.04
N GLU A 96 -3.05 12.67 -5.96
CA GLU A 96 -3.42 13.49 -7.09
C GLU A 96 -2.17 14.02 -7.82
N TRP A 97 -2.38 14.53 -9.03
CA TRP A 97 -1.29 14.97 -9.89
C TRP A 97 -0.44 16.05 -9.23
N ASP A 98 0.86 15.78 -9.07
CA ASP A 98 1.82 16.71 -8.46
C ASP A 98 2.20 17.81 -9.47
N VAL A 99 1.35 18.84 -9.55
CA VAL A 99 1.56 20.01 -10.42
C VAL A 99 2.84 20.79 -10.10
N ILE A 100 3.40 20.64 -8.89
CA ILE A 100 4.60 21.37 -8.46
C ILE A 100 5.85 20.67 -8.99
N ARG A 101 5.90 19.34 -8.88
CA ARG A 101 7.06 18.55 -9.31
C ARG A 101 6.98 18.13 -10.77
N LEU A 102 5.78 17.92 -11.33
CA LEU A 102 5.54 17.47 -12.70
C LEU A 102 4.90 18.59 -13.55
N THR A 103 5.62 19.69 -13.71
CA THR A 103 5.18 20.80 -14.58
C THR A 103 5.28 20.40 -16.07
N PRO A 104 4.52 21.04 -16.98
CA PRO A 104 4.60 20.78 -18.42
C PRO A 104 6.03 20.87 -18.97
N GLU A 105 6.83 21.81 -18.48
CA GLU A 105 8.22 22.00 -18.89
C GLU A 105 9.09 20.81 -18.48
N LYS A 106 8.90 20.28 -17.26
CA LYS A 106 9.61 19.09 -16.79
C LYS A 106 9.19 17.84 -17.54
N LEU A 107 7.89 17.70 -17.83
CA LEU A 107 7.41 16.58 -18.65
C LEU A 107 8.05 16.61 -20.04
N ALA A 108 8.10 17.78 -20.68
CA ALA A 108 8.76 17.94 -21.97
C ALA A 108 10.26 17.62 -21.91
N GLN A 109 10.95 18.01 -20.83
CA GLN A 109 12.35 17.65 -20.59
C GLN A 109 12.54 16.14 -20.46
N TYR A 110 11.69 15.45 -19.71
CA TYR A 110 11.76 14.00 -19.56
C TYR A 110 11.46 13.29 -20.88
N THR A 111 10.46 13.74 -21.63
CA THR A 111 10.14 13.22 -22.96
C THR A 111 11.34 13.33 -23.91
N HIS A 112 11.95 14.50 -24.03
CA HIS A 112 13.15 14.66 -24.85
C HIS A 112 14.31 13.77 -24.38
N ALA A 113 14.49 13.59 -23.07
CA ALA A 113 15.52 12.71 -22.55
C ALA A 113 15.28 11.24 -22.93
N ILE A 114 14.03 10.78 -22.89
CA ILE A 114 13.61 9.41 -23.21
C ILE A 114 13.64 9.16 -24.73
N GLU A 115 13.22 10.12 -25.55
CA GLU A 115 13.32 10.08 -27.02
C GLU A 115 14.77 9.95 -27.47
N ARG A 116 15.68 10.77 -26.90
CA ARG A 116 17.12 10.69 -27.20
C ARG A 116 17.74 9.33 -26.86
N LYS A 117 17.10 8.54 -25.99
CA LYS A 117 17.51 7.16 -25.66
C LYS A 117 16.97 6.11 -26.64
N GLY A 118 16.20 6.52 -27.65
CA GLY A 118 15.72 5.66 -28.73
C GLY A 118 14.27 5.18 -28.55
N THR A 119 13.48 5.81 -27.68
CA THR A 119 12.06 5.46 -27.53
C THR A 119 11.29 5.87 -28.79
N PRO A 120 10.50 4.97 -29.41
CA PRO A 120 9.77 5.26 -30.65
C PRO A 120 8.54 6.17 -30.47
N ILE A 121 8.17 6.50 -29.23
CA ILE A 121 6.99 7.29 -28.88
C ILE A 121 7.44 8.60 -28.23
N GLY A 122 7.17 9.71 -28.90
CA GLY A 122 7.58 11.05 -28.49
C GLY A 122 6.72 11.75 -27.45
N THR A 123 5.95 10.99 -26.68
CA THR A 123 5.05 11.51 -25.64
C THR A 123 5.26 10.83 -24.30
N VAL A 124 6.22 9.91 -24.22
CA VAL A 124 6.55 9.18 -22.98
C VAL A 124 7.47 10.05 -22.14
N TRP A 125 7.03 10.43 -20.94
CA TRP A 125 7.82 11.25 -20.00
C TRP A 125 8.28 10.45 -18.76
N GLY A 126 7.84 9.21 -18.61
CA GLY A 126 8.20 8.39 -17.47
C GLY A 126 7.71 6.95 -17.61
N PHE A 127 8.30 6.06 -16.83
CA PHE A 127 7.91 4.66 -16.73
C PHE A 127 7.49 4.37 -15.30
N ILE A 128 6.45 3.57 -15.13
CA ILE A 128 6.07 3.09 -13.79
C ILE A 128 7.11 2.07 -13.39
N ASP A 129 7.87 2.36 -12.33
CA ASP A 129 8.76 1.39 -11.72
C ASP A 129 7.90 0.34 -11.02
N ARG A 130 7.62 -0.76 -11.72
CA ARG A 130 7.05 -1.97 -11.16
C ARG A 130 8.09 -3.07 -11.27
N THR A 131 8.20 -3.88 -10.23
CA THR A 131 8.91 -5.16 -10.32
C THR A 131 8.27 -5.99 -11.44
N ILE A 132 9.01 -6.23 -12.52
CA ILE A 132 8.57 -7.09 -13.60
C ILE A 132 8.59 -8.52 -13.06
N HIS A 133 7.41 -9.09 -12.79
CA HIS A 133 7.29 -10.53 -12.57
C HIS A 133 7.31 -11.21 -13.93
N ALA A 134 8.17 -12.22 -14.10
CA ALA A 134 8.13 -13.08 -15.26
C ALA A 134 6.76 -13.77 -15.31
N ILE A 135 5.94 -13.42 -16.30
CA ILE A 135 4.69 -14.10 -16.57
C ILE A 135 5.02 -15.22 -17.56
N ALA A 136 4.59 -16.45 -17.28
CA ALA A 136 4.69 -17.51 -18.26
C ALA A 136 3.89 -17.08 -19.51
N GLN A 137 4.60 -16.78 -20.59
CA GLN A 137 4.00 -16.55 -21.89
C GLN A 137 3.97 -17.92 -22.59
N PRO A 138 2.82 -18.62 -22.65
CA PRO A 138 2.75 -19.87 -23.39
C PRO A 138 3.07 -19.58 -24.86
N SER A 139 4.19 -20.14 -25.33
CA SER A 139 4.66 -20.01 -26.72
C SER A 139 3.91 -20.94 -27.68
N HIS A 140 3.08 -21.84 -27.17
CA HIS A 140 2.25 -22.75 -27.94
C HIS A 140 0.79 -22.63 -27.51
N ARG A 141 -0.10 -22.56 -28.52
CA ARG A 141 -1.55 -22.74 -28.33
C ARG A 141 -1.78 -24.16 -27.79
N GLN A 142 -2.36 -24.27 -26.60
CA GLN A 142 -3.00 -25.51 -26.15
C GLN A 142 -4.35 -25.68 -26.85
#